data_AF-E6TW95-F1
#
_entry.id   AF-E6TW95-F1
#
_cell.length_a   1.000
_cell.length_b   1.000
_cell.length_c   1.000
_cell.angle_alpha   90.00
_cell.angle_beta   90.00
_cell.angle_gamma   90.00
#
_symmetry.space_group_name_H-M   'P 1'
#
loop_
_entity.id
_entity.type
_entity.pdbx_description
1 polymer ?
#
loop_
_entity_poly.entity_id
_entity_poly.type
_entity_poly.pdbx_seq_one_letter_code
_entity_poly.pdbx_strand_id
1 'polypeptide(L)'
;MIVAIANTIILIGKQNHLYINSFLKVSSFTFVVGIFWEYVTPMYLSNSVTDPWDIVAYMFGGCIYWLTTTILTKKKKELLEALNY
;
A
#
# COMPACT_ATOMS: atom_id res chain seq x y z
N MET A 1 -4.86 -1.67 1.84
CA MET A 1 -5.45 -2.81 1.10
C MET A 1 -4.90 -2.92 -0.33
N ILE A 2 -5.03 -1.88 -1.16
CA ILE A 2 -4.61 -1.91 -2.57
C ILE A 2 -3.10 -2.16 -2.77
N VAL A 3 -2.25 -1.62 -1.90
CA VAL A 3 -0.80 -1.88 -1.90
C VAL A 3 -0.49 -3.35 -1.60
N ALA A 4 -1.24 -3.96 -0.69
CA ALA A 4 -1.08 -5.36 -0.34
C ALA A 4 -1.42 -6.26 -1.52
N ILE A 5 -2.53 -5.98 -2.22
CA ILE A 5 -2.93 -6.69 -3.43
C ILE A 5 -1.85 -6.54 -4.51
N ALA A 6 -1.37 -5.31 -4.76
CA ALA A 6 -0.30 -5.06 -5.73
C ALA A 6 0.97 -5.87 -5.41
N ASN A 7 1.43 -5.85 -4.15
CA ASN A 7 2.60 -6.63 -3.73
C ASN A 7 2.37 -8.15 -3.83
N THR A 8 1.17 -8.64 -3.55
CA THR A 8 0.81 -10.06 -3.73
C THR A 8 0.85 -10.44 -5.21
N ILE A 9 0.32 -9.60 -6.11
CA ILE A 9 0.38 -9.83 -7.57
C ILE A 9 1.84 -9.85 -8.06
N ILE A 10 2.67 -8.92 -7.58
CA ILE A 10 4.10 -8.86 -7.91
C ILE A 10 4.83 -10.14 -7.48
N LEU A 11 4.52 -10.66 -6.29
CA LEU A 11 5.03 -11.93 -5.78
C LEU A 11 4.60 -13.11 -6.65
N ILE A 12 3.32 -13.19 -7.01
CA ILE A 12 2.77 -14.23 -7.90
C ILE A 12 3.46 -14.16 -9.27
N GLY A 13 3.67 -12.96 -9.80
CA GLY A 13 4.38 -12.73 -11.05
C GLY A 13 5.89 -12.98 -10.98
N LYS A 14 6.44 -13.36 -9.81
CA LYS A 14 7.88 -13.49 -9.54
C LYS A 14 8.70 -12.22 -9.85
N GLN A 15 8.07 -11.06 -9.95
CA GLN A 15 8.73 -9.80 -10.31
C GLN A 15 9.23 -9.04 -9.07
N ASN A 16 10.03 -9.72 -8.23
CA ASN A 16 10.49 -9.20 -6.94
C ASN A 16 11.21 -7.85 -7.01
N HIS A 17 11.73 -7.46 -8.17
CA HIS A 17 12.35 -6.14 -8.39
C HIS A 17 11.37 -4.97 -8.22
N LEU A 18 10.06 -5.21 -8.45
CA LEU A 18 9.03 -4.17 -8.35
C LEU A 18 8.43 -4.04 -6.95
N TYR A 19 8.97 -4.76 -5.96
CA TYR A 19 8.40 -4.82 -4.62
C TYR A 19 8.32 -3.43 -3.96
N ILE A 20 7.12 -3.04 -3.57
CA ILE A 20 6.84 -1.72 -3.02
C ILE A 20 6.99 -1.80 -1.50
N ASN A 21 8.20 -1.52 -1.00
CA ASN A 21 8.47 -1.52 0.45
C ASN A 21 8.88 -0.14 1.01
N SER A 22 9.23 0.81 0.15
CA SER A 22 9.63 2.15 0.58
C SER A 22 8.40 2.98 0.97
N PHE A 23 8.47 3.67 2.10
CA PHE A 23 7.40 4.56 2.57
C PHE A 23 6.93 5.54 1.49
N LEU A 24 7.88 6.19 0.79
CA LEU A 24 7.57 7.12 -0.30
C LEU A 24 6.81 6.44 -1.44
N LYS A 25 7.22 5.23 -1.85
CA LYS A 25 6.54 4.50 -2.94
C LYS A 25 5.13 4.08 -2.53
N VAL A 26 4.96 3.59 -1.30
CA VAL A 26 3.64 3.22 -0.76
C VAL A 26 2.74 4.44 -0.70
N SER A 27 3.23 5.54 -0.11
CA SER A 27 2.48 6.79 0.06
C SER A 27 2.07 7.42 -1.27
N SER A 28 3.02 7.61 -2.20
CA SER A 28 2.73 8.14 -3.53
C SER A 28 1.76 7.26 -4.31
N PHE A 29 1.90 5.94 -4.25
CA PHE A 29 0.97 5.02 -4.91
C PHE A 29 -0.44 5.13 -4.32
N THR A 30 -0.59 5.11 -3.00
CA THR A 30 -1.91 5.27 -2.36
C THR A 30 -2.54 6.62 -2.62
N PHE A 31 -1.74 7.69 -2.71
CA PHE A 31 -2.21 9.03 -2.99
C PHE A 31 -2.73 9.16 -4.43
N VAL A 32 -1.98 8.65 -5.42
CA VAL A 32 -2.41 8.64 -6.83
C VAL A 32 -3.67 7.79 -7.00
N VAL A 33 -3.75 6.64 -6.34
CA VAL A 33 -4.95 5.78 -6.41
C VAL A 33 -6.15 6.46 -5.74
N GLY A 34 -5.95 7.11 -4.59
CA GLY A 34 -7.01 7.87 -3.90
C GLY A 34 -7.54 9.01 -4.77
N ILE A 35 -6.65 9.81 -5.36
CA ILE A 35 -7.03 10.86 -6.32
C ILE A 35 -7.72 10.25 -7.55
N PHE A 36 -7.19 9.17 -8.10
CA PHE A 36 -7.79 8.53 -9.26
C PHE A 36 -9.25 8.14 -8.96
N TRP A 37 -9.50 7.44 -7.86
CA TRP A 37 -10.87 7.06 -7.50
C TRP A 37 -11.75 8.28 -7.20
N GLU A 38 -11.23 9.29 -6.51
CA GLU A 38 -12.02 10.47 -6.14
C GLU A 38 -12.43 11.33 -7.33
N TYR A 39 -11.56 11.48 -8.34
CA TYR A 39 -11.81 12.33 -9.50
C TYR A 39 -12.39 11.58 -10.69
N VAL A 40 -12.14 10.27 -10.82
CA VAL A 40 -12.68 9.45 -11.92
C VAL A 40 -14.09 8.97 -11.59
N THR A 41 -14.41 8.64 -10.33
CA THR A 41 -15.76 8.21 -9.92
C THR A 41 -16.88 9.22 -10.23
N PRO A 42 -16.74 10.54 -10.00
CA PRO A 42 -17.79 11.51 -10.31
C PRO A 42 -18.05 11.67 -11.82
N MET A 43 -17.14 11.21 -12.70
CA MET A 43 -17.42 11.13 -14.14
C MET A 43 -18.44 10.02 -14.48
N TYR A 44 -18.57 9.00 -13.62
CA TYR A 44 -19.51 7.89 -13.81
C TYR A 44 -20.77 8.00 -12.92
N LEU A 45 -20.68 8.66 -11.76
CA LEU A 45 -21.80 8.92 -10.86
C LEU A 45 -21.92 10.42 -10.55
N SER A 46 -22.87 11.09 -11.21
CA SER A 46 -23.11 12.54 -11.10
C SER A 46 -23.61 13.03 -9.73
N ASN A 47 -23.98 12.12 -8.83
CA ASN A 47 -24.47 12.42 -7.47
C ASN A 47 -23.42 12.16 -6.37
N SER A 48 -22.18 11.82 -6.73
CA SER A 48 -21.12 11.61 -5.75
C SER A 48 -20.58 12.95 -5.27
N VAL A 49 -20.79 13.28 -4.00
CA VAL A 49 -20.09 14.39 -3.34
C VAL A 49 -18.63 13.97 -3.19
N THR A 50 -17.74 14.80 -3.70
CA THR A 50 -16.29 14.62 -3.54
C THR A 50 -15.97 14.80 -2.05
N ASP A 51 -15.58 13.72 -1.35
CA ASP A 51 -15.18 13.76 0.05
C ASP A 51 -13.66 13.53 0.17
N PRO A 52 -12.86 14.59 0.45
CA PRO A 52 -11.42 14.47 0.65
C PRO A 52 -11.01 13.51 1.78
N TRP A 53 -11.92 13.19 2.71
CA TRP A 53 -11.66 12.23 3.78
C TRP A 53 -11.41 10.81 3.26
N ASP A 54 -11.95 10.45 2.10
CA ASP A 54 -11.69 9.14 1.49
C ASP A 54 -10.22 9.00 1.08
N ILE A 55 -9.62 10.07 0.55
CA ILE A 55 -8.18 10.10 0.23
C ILE A 55 -7.34 9.91 1.49
N VAL A 56 -7.73 10.55 2.60
CA VAL A 56 -7.05 10.40 3.90
C VAL A 56 -7.16 8.97 4.42
N ALA A 57 -8.31 8.32 4.28
CA ALA A 57 -8.51 6.93 4.65
C ALA A 57 -7.63 5.98 3.82
N TYR A 58 -7.50 6.22 2.51
CA TYR A 58 -6.57 5.48 1.63
C TYR A 58 -5.11 5.64 2.06
N MET A 59 -4.70 6.86 2.40
CA MET A 59 -3.35 7.13 2.91
C MET A 59 -3.11 6.43 4.26
N PHE A 60 -4.08 6.44 5.17
CA PHE A 60 -3.99 5.76 6.46
C PHE A 60 -3.82 4.25 6.28
N GLY A 61 -4.56 3.64 5.35
CA GLY A 61 -4.40 2.24 4.97
C GLY A 61 -3.03 1.91 4.38
N GLY A 62 -2.40 2.85 3.67
CA GLY A 62 -1.01 2.74 3.19
C GLY A 62 0.01 2.78 4.33
N CYS A 63 -0.16 3.71 5.28
CA CYS A 63 0.69 3.83 6.46
C CYS A 63 0.65 2.59 7.34
N ILE A 64 -0.54 2.03 7.61
CA ILE A 64 -0.70 0.78 8.37
C ILE A 64 0.06 -0.35 7.67
N TYR A 65 -0.11 -0.50 6.35
CA TYR A 65 0.57 -1.52 5.58
C TYR A 65 2.10 -1.45 5.74
N TRP A 66 2.66 -0.25 5.56
CA TRP A 66 4.11 -0.04 5.71
C TRP A 66 4.61 -0.33 7.13
N LEU A 67 3.83 0.05 8.15
CA LEU A 67 4.18 -0.21 9.54
C LEU A 67 4.21 -1.73 9.82
N THR A 68 3.19 -2.46 9.36
CA THR A 68 3.11 -3.92 9.51
C THR A 68 4.26 -4.63 8.78
N THR A 69 4.58 -4.23 7.54
CA THR A 69 5.69 -4.87 6.79
C THR A 69 7.04 -4.57 7.42
N THR A 70 7.24 -3.36 7.95
CA THR A 70 8.50 -2.98 8.63
C THR A 70 8.72 -3.84 9.88
N ILE A 71 7.67 -4.00 10.71
CA ILE A 71 7.73 -4.82 11.93
C ILE A 71 7.98 -6.31 11.58
N LEU A 72 7.27 -6.86 10.60
CA LEU A 72 7.44 -8.24 10.14
C LEU A 72 8.84 -8.51 9.59
N THR A 73 9.38 -7.58 8.80
CA THR A 73 10.72 -7.73 8.21
C THR A 73 11.80 -7.69 9.29
N LYS A 74 11.65 -6.82 10.29
CA LYS A 74 12.55 -6.75 11.44
C LYS A 74 12.52 -8.04 12.25
N LYS A 75 11.32 -8.52 12.60
CA LYS A 75 11.14 -9.76 13.38
C LYS A 75 11.67 -11.00 12.65
N LYS A 76 11.47 -11.07 11.33
CA LYS A 76 12.03 -12.15 10.50
C LYS A 76 13.56 -12.15 10.55
N LYS A 77 14.20 -10.99 10.51
CA LYS A 77 15.66 -10.86 10.59
C LYS A 77 16.17 -11.36 11.95
N GLU A 78 15.55 -10.92 13.04
CA GLU A 78 15.90 -11.35 14.41
C GLU A 78 15.77 -12.88 14.59
N LEU A 79 14.71 -13.49 14.03
CA LEU A 79 14.52 -14.95 14.07
C LEU A 79 15.57 -15.72 13.27
N LEU A 80 15.96 -15.22 12.09
CA LEU A 80 16.98 -15.84 11.26
C LEU A 80 18.37 -15.75 11.90
N GLU A 81 18.65 -14.65 12.60
CA GLU A 81 19.85 -14.52 13.41
C GLU A 81 19.84 -15.55 14.56
N ALA A 82 18.73 -15.67 15.30
CA ALA A 82 18.60 -16.61 16.41
C ALA A 82 18.68 -18.11 16.02
N LEU A 83 18.28 -18.48 14.80
CA LEU A 83 18.35 -19.86 14.29
C LEU A 83 19.73 -20.25 13.70
N ASN A 84 20.57 -19.25 13.40
CA ASN A 84 21.93 -19.46 12.88
C ASN A 84 23.01 -19.49 13.99
N TYR A 85 22.60 -19.42 15.26
CA TYR A 85 23.42 -19.71 16.45
C TYR A 85 23.11 -21.12 16.96
#